data_AF-A0A7S1DEE8-F1
#
_entry.id   AF-A0A7S1DEE8-F1
#
_cell.length_a   1.000
_cell.length_b   1.000
_cell.length_c   1.000
_cell.angle_alpha   90.00
_cell.angle_beta   90.00
_cell.angle_gamma   90.00
#
_symmetry.space_group_name_H-M   'P 1'
#
loop_
_entity.id
_entity.type
_entity.pdbx_description
1 polymer ?
#
loop_
_entity_poly.entity_id
_entity_poly.type
_entity_poly.pdbx_seq_one_letter_code
_entity_poly.pdbx_strand_id
1 'polypeptide(L)'
;MQPVTDHTGLVELWNFDEHQASQSKVPIRDLATTPPPPKDGGRWMHVYGSDKLALQKIAALYGIQDDDVEGAINPAEQGPEVSFVQGERDEEDYLMIIAHELRLTRSEDNAKYISPREYHAGPRSMMSVRGGADASQQLQLEEVQLSFFLFPERRLLITLGTNSEDSPILQVARKNLKNKRSKLRRD
;
A
#
# COMPACT_ATOMS: atom_id res chain seq x y z
N MET A 1 -34.19 -5.93 -3.08
CA MET A 1 -33.08 -5.32 -3.84
C MET A 1 -32.25 -4.52 -2.87
N GLN A 2 -31.08 -5.02 -2.48
CA GLN A 2 -30.12 -4.21 -1.71
C GLN A 2 -29.40 -3.26 -2.67
N PRO A 3 -29.10 -2.02 -2.26
CA PRO A 3 -28.33 -1.10 -3.08
C PRO A 3 -26.91 -1.64 -3.24
N VAL A 4 -26.44 -1.73 -4.48
CA VAL A 4 -25.01 -1.93 -4.77
C VAL A 4 -24.31 -0.69 -4.26
N THR A 5 -23.70 -0.78 -3.08
CA THR A 5 -22.76 0.24 -2.63
C THR A 5 -21.62 0.25 -3.63
N ASP A 6 -21.55 1.34 -4.40
CA ASP A 6 -20.44 1.61 -5.30
C ASP A 6 -19.20 1.75 -4.40
N HIS A 7 -18.45 0.66 -4.23
CA HIS A 7 -17.18 0.68 -3.51
C HIS A 7 -16.20 1.44 -4.40
N THR A 8 -16.12 2.75 -4.16
CA THR A 8 -15.35 3.75 -4.91
C THR A 8 -13.84 3.64 -4.70
N GLY A 9 -13.33 2.42 -4.53
CA GLY A 9 -11.89 2.21 -4.50
C GLY A 9 -11.28 2.61 -5.84
N LEU A 10 -10.28 3.48 -5.78
CA LEU A 10 -9.46 3.85 -6.92
C LEU A 10 -8.12 3.15 -6.81
N VAL A 11 -7.71 2.57 -7.92
CA VAL A 11 -6.39 2.00 -8.10
C VAL A 11 -5.57 2.94 -8.96
N GLU A 12 -4.34 3.18 -8.55
CA GLU A 12 -3.38 3.88 -9.37
C GLU A 12 -2.52 2.88 -10.12
N LEU A 13 -2.57 2.95 -11.45
CA LEU A 13 -1.82 2.09 -12.34
C LEU A 13 -0.67 2.84 -12.97
N TRP A 14 0.49 2.22 -12.89
CA TRP A 14 1.72 2.64 -13.54
C TRP A 14 2.12 1.58 -14.54
N ASN A 15 1.99 1.89 -15.83
CA ASN A 15 2.58 1.05 -16.87
C ASN A 15 3.92 1.67 -17.26
N PHE A 16 4.96 0.85 -17.31
CA PHE A 16 6.29 1.31 -17.68
C PHE A 16 6.97 0.30 -18.59
N ASP A 17 7.80 0.80 -19.49
CA ASP A 17 8.71 0.05 -20.35
C ASP A 17 10.11 0.70 -20.29
N GLU A 18 11.03 0.28 -21.16
CA GLU A 18 12.38 0.84 -21.20
C GLU A 18 12.42 2.35 -21.50
N HIS A 19 11.41 2.90 -22.17
CA HIS A 19 11.40 4.24 -22.73
C HIS A 19 10.44 5.20 -22.05
N GLN A 20 9.38 4.70 -21.42
CA GLN A 20 8.30 5.52 -20.89
C GLN A 20 7.62 4.91 -19.67
N ALA A 21 7.05 5.79 -18.85
CA ALA A 21 6.10 5.44 -17.81
C ALA A 21 4.83 6.28 -17.99
N SER A 22 3.68 5.63 -17.86
CA SER A 22 2.36 6.24 -17.89
C SER A 22 1.62 5.92 -16.60
N GLN A 23 0.85 6.90 -16.12
CA GLN A 23 0.08 6.82 -14.89
C GLN A 23 -1.40 7.01 -15.24
N SER A 24 -2.27 6.13 -14.74
CA SER A 24 -3.72 6.26 -14.80
C SER A 24 -4.35 5.93 -13.45
N LYS A 25 -5.56 6.43 -13.23
CA LYS A 25 -6.40 6.03 -12.09
C LYS A 25 -7.58 5.26 -12.63
N VAL A 26 -7.81 4.06 -12.11
CA VAL A 26 -8.84 3.14 -12.59
C VAL A 26 -9.72 2.73 -11.41
N PRO A 27 -11.06 2.84 -11.52
CA PRO A 27 -11.96 2.28 -10.53
C PRO A 27 -11.77 0.77 -10.41
N ILE A 28 -11.84 0.21 -9.20
CA ILE A 28 -11.65 -1.24 -8.99
C ILE A 28 -12.61 -2.08 -9.84
N ARG A 29 -13.85 -1.62 -10.03
CA ARG A 29 -14.85 -2.30 -10.87
C ARG A 29 -14.42 -2.44 -12.33
N ASP A 30 -13.55 -1.57 -12.81
CA ASP A 30 -13.05 -1.54 -14.18
C ASP A 30 -11.67 -2.23 -14.31
N LEU A 31 -11.13 -2.78 -13.21
CA LEU A 31 -9.80 -3.39 -13.22
C LEU A 31 -9.73 -4.63 -14.11
N ALA A 32 -10.82 -5.42 -14.16
CA ALA A 32 -10.92 -6.62 -14.99
C ALA A 32 -10.85 -6.34 -16.49
N THR A 33 -11.22 -5.13 -16.93
CA THR A 33 -11.18 -4.72 -18.34
C THR A 33 -9.91 -3.95 -18.69
N THR A 34 -9.01 -3.77 -17.73
CA THR A 34 -7.74 -3.09 -17.95
C THR A 34 -6.85 -3.96 -18.85
N PRO A 35 -6.25 -3.41 -19.93
CA PRO A 35 -5.37 -4.18 -20.81
C PRO A 35 -4.20 -4.81 -20.02
N PRO A 36 -3.56 -5.88 -20.51
CA PRO A 36 -2.42 -6.48 -19.82
C PRO A 36 -1.21 -5.51 -19.74
N PRO A 37 -0.21 -5.80 -18.89
CA PRO A 37 1.03 -5.02 -18.82
C PRO A 37 1.78 -4.96 -20.17
N PRO A 38 2.60 -3.92 -20.42
CA PRO A 38 3.42 -3.84 -21.62
C PRO A 38 4.36 -5.03 -21.80
N LYS A 39 4.53 -5.54 -23.03
CA LYS A 39 5.36 -6.71 -23.35
C LYS A 39 6.85 -6.53 -23.06
N ASP A 40 7.35 -5.29 -23.09
CA ASP A 40 8.77 -4.96 -22.86
C ASP A 40 8.95 -4.21 -21.54
N GLY A 41 8.02 -4.42 -20.61
CA GLY A 41 7.93 -3.63 -19.39
C GLY A 41 7.19 -4.35 -18.28
N GLY A 42 6.61 -3.55 -17.38
CA GLY A 42 5.86 -4.03 -16.24
C GLY A 42 4.73 -3.09 -15.85
N ARG A 43 3.95 -3.54 -14.87
CA ARG A 43 2.88 -2.78 -14.25
C ARG A 43 3.12 -2.70 -12.76
N TRP A 44 2.95 -1.50 -12.22
CA TRP A 44 2.81 -1.30 -10.79
C TRP A 44 1.40 -0.79 -10.50
N MET A 45 0.70 -1.52 -9.65
CA MET A 45 -0.63 -1.25 -9.17
C MET A 45 -0.57 -0.83 -7.69
N HIS A 46 -0.93 0.42 -7.40
CA HIS A 46 -1.07 0.89 -6.02
C HIS A 46 -2.54 1.00 -5.63
N VAL A 47 -2.90 0.29 -4.57
CA VAL A 47 -4.25 0.28 -4.01
C VAL A 47 -4.27 1.22 -2.82
N TYR A 48 -5.07 2.28 -2.93
CA TYR A 48 -5.26 3.19 -1.82
C TYR A 48 -6.27 2.61 -0.84
N GLY A 49 -5.81 2.48 0.38
CA GLY A 49 -6.66 2.20 1.51
C GLY A 49 -6.92 0.73 1.79
N SER A 50 -7.22 0.47 3.06
CA SER A 50 -7.50 -0.85 3.62
C SER A 50 -8.97 -1.23 3.51
N ASP A 51 -9.63 -0.87 2.40
CA ASP A 51 -10.97 -1.40 2.13
C ASP A 51 -10.85 -2.90 1.82
N LYS A 52 -11.19 -3.73 2.80
CA LYS A 52 -11.15 -5.20 2.68
C LYS A 52 -11.88 -5.68 1.42
N LEU A 53 -12.97 -5.03 1.03
CA LEU A 53 -13.74 -5.42 -0.17
C LEU A 53 -13.02 -5.07 -1.47
N ALA A 54 -12.30 -3.95 -1.51
CA ALA A 54 -11.44 -3.57 -2.62
C ALA A 54 -10.32 -4.60 -2.81
N LEU A 55 -9.70 -5.01 -1.71
CA LEU A 55 -8.59 -5.95 -1.72
C LEU A 55 -9.04 -7.36 -2.06
N GLN A 56 -10.19 -7.82 -1.55
CA GLN A 56 -10.78 -9.10 -1.95
C GLN A 56 -11.10 -9.16 -3.44
N LYS A 57 -11.58 -8.05 -4.04
CA LYS A 57 -11.80 -7.99 -5.49
C LYS A 57 -10.49 -8.11 -6.27
N ILE A 58 -9.44 -7.45 -5.81
CA ILE A 58 -8.11 -7.55 -6.42
C ILE A 58 -7.55 -8.96 -6.26
N ALA A 59 -7.68 -9.53 -5.07
CA ALA A 59 -7.24 -10.89 -4.77
C ALA A 59 -7.90 -11.91 -5.71
N ALA A 60 -9.22 -11.85 -5.86
CA ALA A 60 -9.95 -12.71 -6.79
C ALA A 60 -9.53 -12.54 -8.25
N LEU A 61 -9.12 -11.34 -8.68
CA LEU A 61 -8.67 -11.09 -10.07
C LEU A 61 -7.27 -11.65 -10.35
N TYR A 62 -6.40 -11.69 -9.34
CA TYR A 62 -5.00 -12.09 -9.49
C TYR A 62 -4.66 -13.43 -8.87
N GLY A 63 -5.60 -14.09 -8.18
CA GLY A 63 -5.38 -15.37 -7.52
C GLY A 63 -4.63 -15.25 -6.19
N ILE A 64 -4.76 -14.12 -5.48
CA ILE A 64 -4.17 -13.97 -4.14
C ILE A 64 -5.03 -14.72 -3.13
N GLN A 65 -4.40 -15.49 -2.25
CA GLN A 65 -5.09 -16.20 -1.18
C GLN A 65 -5.70 -15.24 -0.16
N ASP A 66 -6.88 -15.58 0.38
CA ASP A 66 -7.59 -14.72 1.32
C ASP A 66 -6.76 -14.46 2.61
N ASP A 67 -6.05 -15.47 3.10
CA ASP A 67 -5.20 -15.36 4.30
C ASP A 67 -4.07 -14.33 4.11
N ASP A 68 -3.51 -14.24 2.91
CA ASP A 68 -2.47 -13.26 2.57
C ASP A 68 -3.02 -11.84 2.49
N VAL A 69 -4.27 -11.69 2.02
CA VAL A 69 -4.96 -10.40 2.05
C VAL A 69 -5.20 -9.96 3.49
N GLU A 70 -5.60 -10.88 4.37
CA GLU A 70 -5.81 -10.59 5.79
C GLU A 70 -4.52 -10.17 6.49
N GLY A 71 -3.41 -10.86 6.24
CA GLY A 71 -2.09 -10.47 6.73
C GLY A 71 -1.64 -9.11 6.21
N ALA A 72 -1.91 -8.83 4.94
CA ALA A 72 -1.55 -7.57 4.32
C ALA A 72 -2.31 -6.34 4.85
N ILE A 73 -3.47 -6.52 5.50
CA ILE A 73 -4.29 -5.43 6.08
C ILE A 73 -4.24 -5.34 7.60
N ASN A 74 -3.73 -6.37 8.30
CA ASN A 74 -3.74 -6.42 9.76
C ASN A 74 -2.33 -6.18 10.34
N PRO A 75 -1.93 -4.92 10.54
CA PRO A 75 -0.56 -4.56 10.91
C PRO A 75 -0.17 -4.90 12.34
N ALA A 76 -1.11 -5.32 13.19
CA ALA A 76 -0.88 -5.47 14.62
C ALA A 76 -0.14 -6.77 14.99
N GLU A 77 0.02 -7.72 14.05
CA GLU A 77 0.43 -9.08 14.40
C GLU A 77 1.55 -9.69 13.53
N GLN A 78 1.89 -9.07 12.40
CA GLN A 78 2.90 -9.62 11.48
C GLN A 78 4.19 -8.79 11.49
N GLY A 79 5.32 -9.47 11.51
CA GLY A 79 6.63 -8.84 11.33
C GLY A 79 7.02 -8.81 9.85
N PRO A 80 8.19 -8.21 9.51
CA PRO A 80 8.70 -8.23 8.15
C PRO A 80 8.94 -9.67 7.66
N GLU A 81 8.40 -9.99 6.49
CA GLU A 81 8.39 -11.34 5.94
C GLU A 81 8.43 -11.33 4.41
N VAL A 82 8.98 -12.40 3.82
CA VAL A 82 8.87 -12.70 2.40
C VAL A 82 8.43 -14.16 2.25
N SER A 83 7.32 -14.38 1.55
CA SER A 83 6.74 -15.69 1.34
C SER A 83 6.45 -15.92 -0.13
N PHE A 84 6.84 -17.09 -0.64
CA PHE A 84 6.52 -17.53 -1.99
C PHE A 84 5.25 -18.37 -1.95
N VAL A 85 4.28 -18.00 -2.78
CA VAL A 85 3.00 -18.66 -2.88
C VAL A 85 2.83 -19.20 -4.29
N GLN A 86 2.62 -20.51 -4.37
CA GLN A 86 2.37 -21.19 -5.62
C GLN A 86 0.87 -21.16 -5.93
N GLY A 87 0.52 -20.68 -7.12
CA GLY A 87 -0.85 -20.65 -7.63
C GLY A 87 -1.23 -21.95 -8.34
N GLU A 88 -2.43 -22.00 -8.91
CA GLU A 88 -2.85 -23.16 -9.74
C GLU A 88 -2.16 -23.14 -11.11
N ARG A 89 -1.70 -21.96 -11.54
CA ARG A 89 -1.03 -21.69 -12.81
C ARG A 89 0.21 -20.83 -12.54
N ASP A 90 1.26 -20.97 -13.35
CA ASP A 90 2.50 -20.19 -13.20
C ASP A 90 2.26 -18.67 -13.14
N GLU A 91 1.25 -18.18 -13.86
CA GLU A 91 0.87 -16.77 -13.84
C GLU A 91 0.26 -16.29 -12.51
N GLU A 92 -0.15 -17.21 -11.64
CA GLU A 92 -0.67 -16.96 -10.30
C GLU A 92 0.37 -17.16 -9.21
N ASP A 93 1.60 -17.57 -9.55
CA ASP A 93 2.70 -17.58 -8.58
C ASP A 93 3.07 -16.16 -8.18
N TYR A 94 3.19 -15.91 -6.88
CA TYR A 94 3.60 -14.61 -6.37
C TYR A 94 4.50 -14.68 -5.15
N LEU A 95 5.24 -13.59 -4.96
CA LEU A 95 5.92 -13.26 -3.72
C LEU A 95 5.07 -12.28 -2.93
N MET A 96 4.67 -12.67 -1.72
CA MET A 96 4.15 -11.77 -0.71
C MET A 96 5.31 -11.19 0.09
N ILE A 97 5.34 -9.87 0.23
CA ILE A 97 6.37 -9.17 1.01
C ILE A 97 5.65 -8.26 1.99
N ILE A 98 5.97 -8.42 3.27
CA ILE A 98 5.60 -7.49 4.33
C ILE A 98 6.86 -6.76 4.75
N ALA A 99 6.83 -5.44 4.64
CA ALA A 99 7.91 -4.56 5.09
C ALA A 99 7.36 -3.48 6.01
N HIS A 100 8.21 -2.94 6.87
CA HIS A 100 7.81 -1.97 7.88
C HIS A 100 8.61 -0.68 7.65
N GLU A 101 7.89 0.41 7.42
CA GLU A 101 8.46 1.75 7.34
C GLU A 101 8.45 2.40 8.73
N LEU A 102 9.63 2.72 9.22
CA LEU A 102 9.81 3.44 10.48
C LEU A 102 9.88 4.95 10.21
N ARG A 103 8.96 5.70 10.81
CA ARG A 103 8.84 7.16 10.67
C ARG A 103 9.10 7.83 12.01
N LEU A 104 9.91 8.88 12.00
CA LEU A 104 10.08 9.76 13.15
C LEU A 104 9.20 10.99 12.95
N THR A 105 8.11 11.07 13.70
CA THR A 105 7.16 12.19 13.66
C THR A 105 7.27 13.03 14.93
N ARG A 106 6.91 14.32 14.87
CA ARG A 106 6.83 15.16 16.06
C ARG A 106 5.44 15.00 16.67
N SER A 107 5.36 14.94 17.99
CA SER A 107 4.10 14.79 18.73
C SER A 107 3.05 15.87 18.43
N GLU A 108 3.45 17.07 18.00
CA GLU A 108 2.55 18.16 17.60
C GLU A 108 1.88 17.92 16.24
N ASP A 109 2.56 17.20 15.33
CA ASP A 109 1.98 16.87 14.04
C ASP A 109 0.78 15.93 14.26
N ASN A 110 0.85 15.00 15.22
CA ASN A 110 -0.20 14.02 15.55
C ASN A 110 -1.55 14.60 16.00
N ALA A 111 -1.65 15.87 16.40
CA ALA A 111 -2.93 16.48 16.79
C ALA A 111 -3.92 16.64 15.62
N LYS A 112 -3.45 16.55 14.37
CA LYS A 112 -4.31 16.50 13.17
C LYS A 112 -4.73 15.08 12.75
N TYR A 113 -4.23 14.04 13.42
CA TYR A 113 -4.27 12.66 12.93
C TYR A 113 -5.10 11.71 13.81
N ILE A 114 -5.76 12.21 14.85
CA ILE A 114 -6.66 11.40 15.68
C ILE A 114 -8.11 11.86 15.50
N SER A 115 -8.90 11.06 14.78
CA SER A 115 -10.36 10.96 14.97
C SER A 115 -10.88 9.62 14.45
N PRO A 116 -11.99 9.08 14.98
CA PRO A 116 -11.97 8.23 16.16
C PRO A 116 -12.38 6.80 15.81
N ARG A 117 -11.55 5.82 16.16
CA ARG A 117 -12.03 4.49 16.54
C ARG A 117 -11.50 4.20 17.92
N GLU A 118 -12.38 4.40 18.89
CA GLU A 118 -12.23 3.93 20.26
C GLU A 118 -11.97 2.42 20.22
N TYR A 119 -10.71 2.03 20.35
CA TYR A 119 -10.38 0.71 20.88
C TYR A 119 -10.35 0.85 22.40
N HIS A 120 -11.47 0.48 23.02
CA HIS A 120 -11.55 0.25 24.45
C HIS A 120 -10.65 -0.95 24.82
N ALA A 121 -9.52 -0.67 25.46
CA ALA A 121 -8.88 -1.58 26.41
C ALA A 121 -8.42 -0.74 27.62
N GLY A 122 -8.85 -1.17 28.80
CA GLY A 122 -8.79 -0.42 30.05
C GLY A 122 -7.40 -0.11 30.64
N PRO A 123 -7.37 0.52 31.82
CA PRO A 123 -6.31 1.44 32.22
C PRO A 123 -5.11 0.72 32.84
N ARG A 124 -3.91 1.03 32.36
CA ARG A 124 -2.70 0.95 33.20
C ARG A 124 -2.07 2.33 33.30
N SER A 125 -2.52 3.00 34.35
CA SER A 125 -1.87 4.14 34.99
C SER A 125 -0.36 3.91 35.13
N MET A 126 0.45 4.83 34.60
CA MET A 126 1.78 5.08 35.12
C MET A 126 2.03 6.59 35.17
N MET A 127 1.85 7.12 36.39
CA MET A 127 2.41 8.33 37.00
C MET A 127 2.72 9.55 36.10
N SER A 128 1.90 10.58 36.27
CA SER A 128 2.21 11.97 35.94
C SER A 128 3.37 12.48 36.80
N VAL A 129 4.51 12.78 36.16
CA VAL A 129 5.53 13.66 36.75
C VAL A 129 5.21 15.07 36.28
N ARG A 130 4.71 15.91 37.21
CA ARG A 130 4.67 17.37 37.04
C ARG A 130 6.09 17.90 37.15
N GLY A 131 6.60 18.51 36.08
CA GLY A 131 7.86 19.25 36.13
C GLY A 131 8.10 20.03 34.84
N GLY A 132 8.07 21.36 34.96
CA GLY A 132 8.89 22.27 34.15
C GLY A 132 8.42 22.55 32.72
N ALA A 133 8.36 23.83 32.39
CA ALA A 133 8.21 24.31 31.03
C ALA A 133 9.43 23.91 30.18
N ASP A 134 9.33 22.78 29.50
CA ASP A 134 10.14 22.46 28.33
C ASP A 134 9.26 21.55 27.46
N ALA A 135 8.63 22.14 26.44
CA ALA A 135 8.05 21.36 25.35
C ALA A 135 9.21 20.76 24.56
N SER A 136 9.90 19.79 25.18
CA SER A 136 10.88 18.97 24.49
C SER A 136 10.16 18.36 23.30
N GLN A 137 10.67 18.64 22.11
CA GLN A 137 10.16 18.13 20.85
C GLN A 137 10.25 16.61 20.89
N GLN A 138 9.23 15.96 21.44
CA GLN A 138 9.24 14.52 21.64
C GLN A 138 9.02 13.88 20.28
N LEU A 139 10.08 13.27 19.74
CA LEU A 139 9.99 12.45 18.55
C LEU A 139 9.25 11.16 18.91
N GLN A 140 8.24 10.82 18.11
CA GLN A 140 7.52 9.55 18.18
C GLN A 140 7.97 8.68 17.01
N LEU A 141 8.27 7.42 17.31
CA LEU A 141 8.51 6.41 16.29
C LEU A 141 7.16 5.81 15.90
N GLU A 142 6.77 6.01 14.66
CA GLU A 142 5.61 5.39 14.04
C GLU A 142 6.10 4.27 13.12
N GLU A 143 5.42 3.14 13.17
CA GLU A 143 5.67 1.99 12.32
C GLU A 143 4.49 1.80 11.37
N VAL A 144 4.77 1.77 10.07
CA VAL A 144 3.77 1.65 9.01
C VAL A 144 4.06 0.40 8.20
N GLN A 145 3.13 -0.55 8.18
CA GLN A 145 3.24 -1.73 7.33
C GLN A 145 3.05 -1.36 5.85
N LEU A 146 3.92 -1.93 5.01
CA LEU A 146 3.87 -1.89 3.57
C LEU A 146 3.76 -3.32 3.06
N SER A 147 2.68 -3.60 2.33
CA SER A 147 2.41 -4.94 1.79
C SER A 147 2.57 -4.93 0.28
N PHE A 148 3.30 -5.91 -0.26
CA PHE A 148 3.57 -6.07 -1.68
C PHE A 148 3.22 -7.47 -2.15
N PHE A 149 2.65 -7.56 -3.36
CA PHE A 149 2.48 -8.81 -4.09
C PHE A 149 3.18 -8.67 -5.44
N LEU A 150 4.22 -9.45 -5.66
CA LEU A 150 4.97 -9.48 -6.91
C LEU A 150 4.63 -10.75 -7.69
N PHE A 151 4.08 -10.58 -8.88
CA PHE A 151 3.78 -11.65 -9.84
C PHE A 151 4.82 -11.60 -10.97
N PRO A 152 5.85 -12.45 -10.97
CA PRO A 152 6.93 -12.39 -11.95
C PRO A 152 6.43 -12.63 -13.38
N GLU A 153 5.62 -13.66 -13.58
CA GLU A 153 5.11 -14.04 -14.90
C GLU A 153 4.13 -13.01 -15.47
N ARG A 154 3.38 -12.31 -14.61
CA ARG A 154 2.52 -11.18 -15.03
C ARG A 154 3.27 -9.86 -15.13
N ARG A 155 4.53 -9.79 -14.69
CA ARG A 155 5.32 -8.56 -14.56
C ARG A 155 4.57 -7.46 -13.82
N LEU A 156 3.90 -7.87 -12.74
CA LEU A 156 2.97 -7.05 -11.98
C LEU A 156 3.45 -6.94 -10.54
N LEU A 157 3.56 -5.71 -10.07
CA LEU A 157 3.72 -5.40 -8.65
C LEU A 157 2.42 -4.79 -8.15
N ILE A 158 1.85 -5.34 -7.08
CA ILE A 158 0.74 -4.75 -6.35
C ILE A 158 1.28 -4.25 -5.01
N THR A 159 0.93 -3.04 -4.62
CA THR A 159 1.28 -2.47 -3.32
C THR A 159 0.05 -1.92 -2.62
N LEU A 160 -0.04 -2.13 -1.32
CA LEU A 160 -1.11 -1.58 -0.50
C LEU A 160 -0.59 -0.38 0.29
N GLY A 161 -1.36 0.72 0.27
CA GLY A 161 -1.10 1.91 1.07
C GLY A 161 -2.18 2.14 2.12
N THR A 162 -1.84 2.85 3.20
CA THR A 162 -2.84 3.32 4.17
C THR A 162 -3.72 4.42 3.57
N ASN A 163 -4.92 4.61 4.14
CA ASN A 163 -6.01 5.43 3.58
C ASN A 163 -5.67 6.93 3.36
N SER A 164 -4.57 7.45 3.91
CA SER A 164 -4.37 8.90 4.03
C SER A 164 -3.06 9.45 3.46
N GLU A 165 -2.00 8.66 3.28
CA GLU A 165 -0.73 9.17 2.72
C GLU A 165 0.05 8.08 1.98
N ASP A 166 0.58 8.45 0.81
CA ASP A 166 1.62 7.65 0.16
C ASP A 166 2.85 7.58 1.04
N SER A 167 3.34 6.36 1.31
CA SER A 167 4.65 6.16 1.90
C SER A 167 5.72 6.97 1.15
N PRO A 168 6.56 7.77 1.86
CA PRO A 168 7.69 8.47 1.28
C PRO A 168 8.54 7.59 0.34
N ILE A 169 8.73 6.32 0.71
CA ILE A 169 9.44 5.34 -0.12
C ILE A 169 8.74 5.13 -1.47
N LEU A 170 7.43 4.95 -1.46
CA LEU A 170 6.63 4.81 -2.69
C LEU A 170 6.63 6.10 -3.52
N GLN A 171 6.61 7.26 -2.88
CA GLN A 171 6.71 8.55 -3.59
C GLN A 171 8.04 8.69 -4.34
N VAL A 172 9.15 8.29 -3.72
CA VAL A 172 10.48 8.28 -4.36
C VAL A 172 10.51 7.33 -5.56
N ALA A 173 9.95 6.12 -5.41
CA ALA A 173 9.84 5.17 -6.51
C ALA A 173 9.06 5.74 -7.70
N ARG A 174 7.91 6.38 -7.44
CA ARG A 174 7.10 7.06 -8.47
C ARG A 174 7.85 8.21 -9.16
N LYS A 175 8.57 9.02 -8.39
CA LYS A 175 9.40 10.11 -8.92
C LYS A 175 10.47 9.57 -9.87
N ASN A 176 11.10 8.44 -9.51
CA ASN A 176 12.11 7.80 -10.36
C ASN A 176 11.51 7.26 -11.66
N LEU A 177 10.31 6.66 -11.60
CA LEU A 177 9.58 6.24 -12.81
C LEU A 177 9.24 7.44 -13.71
N LYS A 178 8.78 8.57 -13.14
CA LYS A 178 8.52 9.80 -13.90
C LYS A 178 9.78 10.39 -14.53
N ASN A 179 10.92 10.34 -13.84
CA ASN A 179 12.16 10.94 -14.33
C ASN A 179 12.84 10.16 -15.44
N LYS A 180 12.60 8.85 -15.60
CA LYS A 180 13.06 8.12 -16.80
C LYS A 180 12.53 8.76 -18.09
N ARG A 181 11.30 9.28 -18.06
CA ARG A 181 10.65 9.97 -19.18
C ARG A 181 11.33 11.28 -19.60
N SER A 182 12.06 11.96 -18.69
CA SER A 182 12.68 13.26 -19.00
C SER A 182 14.09 13.13 -19.56
N LYS A 183 14.79 12.02 -19.30
CA LYS A 183 16.14 11.77 -19.85
C LYS A 183 16.08 11.39 -21.33
N LEU A 184 15.10 10.59 -21.76
CA LEU A 184 14.93 10.20 -23.17
C LEU A 184 14.43 11.31 -24.12
N ARG A 185 14.05 12.48 -23.59
CA ARG A 185 13.60 13.62 -24.41
C ARG A 185 14.70 14.66 -24.68
N ARG A 186 15.92 14.42 -24.18
CA ARG A 186 17.04 15.38 -24.27
C ARG A 186 18.17 14.93 -25.22
N ASP A 187 18.01 13.76 -25.83
CA ASP A 187 18.88 13.25 -26.90
C ASP A 187 18.08 13.26 -28.22
#